data_AF-A0A6N9BZH3-F1
#
_entry.id   AF-A0A6N9BZH3-F1
#
_cell.length_a   1.000
_cell.length_b   1.000
_cell.length_c   1.000
_cell.angle_alpha   90.00
_cell.angle_beta   90.00
_cell.angle_gamma   90.00
#
_symmetry.space_group_name_H-M   'P 1'
#
loop_
_entity.id
_entity.type
_entity.pdbx_description
1 polymer ?
#
loop_
_entity_poly.entity_id
_entity_poly.type
_entity_poly.pdbx_seq_one_letter_code
_entity_poly.pdbx_strand_id
1 'polypeptide(L)'
;MDYAAELGASCFFTGAGEPGGDNPAAALADCYEDWRARAAQRGLDFCVYLGHEGSYIYSEDMLAEALEAVPNLGLKIDPVGLIRNLDADPNDILFRFGANLVYFHVKGLTRLRDGEIEPPPGFDALRWDVMFGILLEHEYDGYVSVEPHGPYWAAVPEGRKAYIRHTLRALGPLMVPG
;
A
#
# COMPACT_ATOMS: atom_id res chain seq x y z
N MET A 1 17.65 3.33 -4.25
CA MET A 1 17.27 3.05 -5.65
C MET A 1 18.35 2.27 -6.40
N ASP A 2 19.62 2.70 -6.45
CA ASP A 2 20.68 1.94 -7.17
C ASP A 2 20.75 0.47 -6.75
N TYR A 3 20.80 0.20 -5.44
CA TYR A 3 20.80 -1.17 -4.93
C TYR A 3 19.53 -1.96 -5.27
N ALA A 4 18.36 -1.30 -5.32
CA ALA A 4 17.12 -1.98 -5.72
C ALA A 4 17.17 -2.39 -7.20
N ALA A 5 17.72 -1.53 -8.06
CA ALA A 5 17.93 -1.82 -9.46
C ALA A 5 18.97 -2.94 -9.67
N GLU A 6 20.05 -2.95 -8.89
CA GLU A 6 21.06 -4.03 -8.91
C GLU A 6 20.45 -5.39 -8.57
N LEU A 7 19.49 -5.42 -7.64
CA LEU A 7 18.74 -6.63 -7.29
C LEU A 7 17.64 -7.00 -8.30
N GLY A 8 17.42 -6.19 -9.34
CA GLY A 8 16.38 -6.41 -10.35
C GLY A 8 14.96 -6.14 -9.84
N ALA A 9 14.80 -5.27 -8.84
CA ALA A 9 13.47 -4.83 -8.42
C ALA A 9 12.78 -4.06 -9.56
N SER A 10 11.44 -4.11 -9.58
CA SER A 10 10.58 -3.38 -10.53
C SER A 10 10.01 -2.08 -9.95
N CYS A 11 9.97 -1.95 -8.63
CA CYS A 11 9.33 -0.83 -7.95
C CYS A 11 10.17 -0.38 -6.75
N PHE A 12 10.15 0.92 -6.45
CA PHE A 12 10.71 1.51 -5.25
C PHE A 12 9.68 2.43 -4.59
N PHE A 13 9.54 2.34 -3.28
CA PHE A 13 8.61 3.18 -2.53
C PHE A 13 9.26 3.76 -1.28
N THR A 14 8.72 4.89 -0.84
CA THR A 14 9.12 5.66 0.35
C THR A 14 7.88 6.31 0.99
N GLY A 15 7.99 6.92 2.17
CA GLY A 15 6.95 7.85 2.63
C GLY A 15 6.96 9.16 1.83
N ALA A 16 5.91 9.98 1.97
CA ALA A 16 5.81 11.28 1.29
C ALA A 16 6.71 12.38 1.92
N GLY A 17 7.50 12.02 2.94
CA GLY A 17 8.32 12.95 3.71
C GLY A 17 7.51 13.68 4.79
N GLU A 18 8.24 14.40 5.64
CA GLU A 18 7.70 15.20 6.75
C GLU A 18 8.23 16.63 6.61
N PRO A 19 7.82 17.37 5.56
CA PRO A 19 8.32 18.72 5.33
C PRO A 19 7.90 19.65 6.47
N GLY A 20 8.82 20.53 6.88
CA GLY A 20 8.48 21.62 7.79
C GLY A 20 7.73 22.73 7.06
N GLY A 21 6.75 23.35 7.72
CA GLY A 21 5.98 24.49 7.19
C GLY A 21 4.48 24.22 7.05
N ASP A 22 3.75 25.21 6.54
CA ASP A 22 2.28 25.22 6.56
C ASP A 22 1.63 24.57 5.32
N ASN A 23 2.41 24.22 4.28
CA ASN A 23 1.89 23.59 3.07
C ASN A 23 2.75 22.38 2.63
N PRO A 24 2.53 21.21 3.25
CA PRO A 24 3.30 20.01 2.94
C PRO A 24 3.04 19.44 1.54
N ALA A 25 1.83 19.65 0.98
CA ALA A 25 1.48 19.21 -0.37
C ALA A 25 2.29 19.94 -1.45
N ALA A 26 2.49 21.26 -1.30
CA ALA A 26 3.36 22.02 -2.19
C ALA A 26 4.82 21.53 -2.11
N ALA A 27 5.32 21.24 -0.91
CA ALA A 27 6.67 20.71 -0.73
C ALA A 27 6.85 19.33 -1.38
N LEU A 28 5.84 18.47 -1.33
CA LEU A 28 5.83 17.21 -2.07
C LEU A 28 5.88 17.46 -3.58
N ALA A 29 5.04 18.37 -4.10
CA ALA A 29 5.01 18.71 -5.52
C ALA A 29 6.34 19.23 -6.06
N ASP A 30 7.07 20.00 -5.26
CA ASP A 30 8.38 20.55 -5.63
C ASP A 30 9.46 19.47 -5.86
N CYS A 31 9.30 18.28 -5.28
CA CYS A 31 10.35 17.24 -5.32
C CYS A 31 9.91 15.90 -5.92
N TYR A 32 8.61 15.63 -6.05
CA TYR A 32 8.11 14.32 -6.45
C TYR A 32 8.57 13.90 -7.86
N GLU A 33 8.51 14.81 -8.84
CA GLU A 33 8.96 14.50 -10.21
C GLU A 33 10.45 14.16 -10.28
N ASP A 34 11.28 14.82 -9.48
CA ASP A 34 12.71 14.49 -9.37
C ASP A 34 12.91 13.09 -8.80
N TRP A 35 12.14 12.68 -7.79
CA TRP A 35 12.21 11.34 -7.22
C TRP A 35 11.76 10.29 -8.24
N ARG A 36 10.64 10.53 -8.91
CA ARG A 36 10.08 9.67 -9.95
C ARG A 36 11.05 9.53 -11.13
N ALA A 37 11.65 10.62 -11.60
CA ALA A 37 12.63 10.59 -12.68
C ALA A 37 13.89 9.78 -12.30
N ARG A 38 14.37 9.90 -11.06
CA ARG A 38 15.50 9.09 -10.56
C ARG A 38 15.16 7.60 -10.51
N ALA A 39 13.95 7.23 -10.13
CA ALA A 39 13.49 5.84 -10.17
C ALA A 39 13.39 5.33 -11.62
N ALA A 40 12.77 6.11 -12.51
CA ALA A 40 12.59 5.75 -13.92
C ALA A 40 13.92 5.55 -14.66
N GLN A 41 14.96 6.35 -14.39
CA GLN A 41 16.32 6.16 -14.92
C GLN A 41 16.94 4.79 -14.59
N ARG A 42 16.38 4.10 -13.61
CA ARG A 42 16.81 2.78 -13.13
C ARG A 42 15.81 1.66 -13.47
N GLY A 43 14.78 1.96 -14.27
CA GLY A 43 13.72 1.02 -14.62
C GLY A 43 12.82 0.67 -13.44
N LEU A 44 12.68 1.57 -12.47
CA LEU A 44 11.84 1.37 -11.28
C LEU A 44 10.57 2.22 -11.39
N ASP A 45 9.41 1.62 -11.13
CA ASP A 45 8.21 2.35 -10.74
C ASP A 45 8.43 3.03 -9.38
N PHE A 46 7.72 4.13 -9.15
CA PHE A 46 7.86 4.92 -7.93
C PHE A 46 6.52 5.27 -7.31
N CYS A 47 6.41 5.07 -6.00
CA CYS A 47 5.21 5.42 -5.25
C CYS A 47 5.49 5.80 -3.79
N VAL A 48 4.52 6.47 -3.18
CA VAL A 48 4.53 6.81 -1.75
C VAL A 48 3.68 5.81 -0.95
N TYR A 49 4.18 5.38 0.20
CA TYR A 49 3.52 4.41 1.07
C TYR A 49 2.56 5.11 2.03
N LEU A 50 1.26 4.91 1.82
CA LEU A 50 0.22 5.46 2.69
C LEU A 50 0.12 4.70 4.01
N GLY A 51 -0.12 5.43 5.10
CA GLY A 51 -0.29 4.84 6.43
C GLY A 51 0.97 4.19 6.99
N HIS A 52 2.13 4.74 6.67
CA HIS A 52 3.41 4.35 7.24
C HIS A 52 4.19 5.59 7.72
N GLU A 53 5.07 5.41 8.70
CA GLU A 53 5.97 6.47 9.20
C GLU A 53 6.80 7.10 8.07
N GLY A 54 7.18 8.37 8.24
CA GLY A 54 7.94 9.14 7.25
C GLY A 54 7.08 9.80 6.18
N SER A 55 5.80 10.04 6.48
CA SER A 55 4.82 10.64 5.59
C SER A 55 3.94 11.62 6.35
N TYR A 56 3.76 12.84 5.83
CA TYR A 56 2.82 13.81 6.37
C TYR A 56 1.36 13.46 6.05
N ILE A 57 1.11 12.49 5.15
CA ILE A 57 -0.24 12.12 4.74
C ILE A 57 -0.83 11.16 5.79
N TYR A 58 -1.62 11.71 6.71
CA TYR A 58 -2.26 10.97 7.80
C TYR A 58 -3.79 11.12 7.83
N SER A 59 -4.39 11.71 6.80
CA SER A 59 -5.84 11.74 6.61
C SER A 59 -6.21 11.65 5.14
N GLU A 60 -7.48 11.36 4.87
CA GLU A 60 -8.01 11.36 3.51
C GLU A 60 -7.98 12.76 2.86
N ASP A 61 -8.26 13.83 3.62
CA ASP A 61 -8.17 15.20 3.12
C ASP A 61 -6.74 15.53 2.68
N MET A 62 -5.74 15.14 3.45
CA MET A 62 -4.33 15.34 3.09
C MET A 62 -3.92 14.53 1.86
N LEU A 63 -4.47 13.32 1.69
CA LEU A 63 -4.24 12.53 0.49
C LEU A 63 -4.86 13.21 -0.74
N ALA A 64 -6.08 13.74 -0.60
CA ALA A 64 -6.74 14.49 -1.66
C ALA A 64 -5.95 15.74 -2.05
N GLU A 65 -5.47 16.53 -1.07
CA GLU A 65 -4.61 17.69 -1.31
C GLU A 65 -3.28 17.30 -1.99
N ALA A 66 -2.66 16.18 -1.57
CA ALA A 66 -1.44 15.67 -2.19
C ALA A 66 -1.66 15.29 -3.66
N LEU A 67 -2.78 14.64 -3.98
CA LEU A 67 -3.14 14.26 -5.34
C LEU A 67 -3.60 15.44 -6.19
N GLU A 68 -4.19 16.48 -5.60
CA GLU A 68 -4.48 17.72 -6.31
C GLU A 68 -3.17 18.44 -6.70
N ALA A 69 -2.20 18.49 -5.78
CA ALA A 69 -0.90 19.09 -6.02
C ALA A 69 -0.03 18.25 -6.97
N VAL A 70 -0.16 16.91 -6.92
CA VAL A 70 0.60 15.94 -7.72
C VAL A 70 -0.36 14.90 -8.32
N PRO A 71 -1.03 15.20 -9.45
CA PRO A 71 -2.06 14.32 -10.03
C PRO A 71 -1.58 12.91 -10.39
N ASN A 72 -0.29 12.74 -10.64
CA ASN A 72 0.36 11.49 -10.98
C ASN A 72 1.15 10.88 -9.80
N LEU A 73 0.84 11.28 -8.56
CA LEU A 73 1.42 10.70 -7.35
C LEU A 73 1.12 9.20 -7.30
N GLY A 74 2.12 8.36 -7.55
CA GLY A 74 2.00 6.92 -7.42
C GLY A 74 1.79 6.51 -5.96
N LEU A 75 0.87 5.60 -5.71
CA LEU A 75 0.50 5.15 -4.36
C LEU A 75 0.89 3.70 -4.14
N LYS A 76 1.44 3.43 -2.95
CA LYS A 76 1.47 2.10 -2.36
C LYS A 76 0.42 2.03 -1.27
N ILE A 77 -0.53 1.11 -1.43
CA ILE A 77 -1.66 0.95 -0.52
C ILE A 77 -1.55 -0.37 0.25
N ASP A 78 -1.67 -0.26 1.57
CA ASP A 78 -1.85 -1.35 2.54
C ASP A 78 -3.12 -1.05 3.34
N PRO A 79 -4.17 -1.89 3.25
CA PRO A 79 -5.42 -1.67 3.99
C PRO A 79 -5.22 -1.48 5.49
N VAL A 80 -4.26 -2.17 6.11
CA VAL A 80 -4.02 -2.08 7.56
C VAL A 80 -3.37 -0.75 7.92
N GLY A 81 -2.47 -0.25 7.08
CA GLY A 81 -1.86 1.07 7.24
C GLY A 81 -2.91 2.18 7.19
N LEU A 82 -3.85 2.09 6.24
CA LEU A 82 -4.98 3.03 6.13
C LEU A 82 -5.85 3.01 7.41
N ILE A 83 -6.27 1.81 7.84
CA ILE A 83 -7.16 1.63 8.99
C ILE A 83 -6.52 2.08 10.31
N ARG A 84 -5.21 1.85 10.50
CA ARG A 84 -4.52 2.17 11.76
C ARG A 84 -4.02 3.61 11.83
N ASN A 85 -3.53 4.15 10.71
CA ASN A 85 -2.74 5.38 10.71
C ASN A 85 -3.40 6.55 9.98
N LEU A 86 -4.41 6.29 9.13
CA LEU A 86 -5.20 7.33 8.45
C LEU A 86 -6.66 7.38 8.93
N ASP A 87 -7.10 6.38 9.73
CA ASP A 87 -8.50 6.17 10.12
C ASP A 87 -9.47 6.15 8.92
N ALA A 88 -9.01 5.57 7.80
CA ALA A 88 -9.73 5.56 6.53
C ALA A 88 -10.24 4.16 6.16
N ASP A 89 -11.36 4.09 5.42
CA ASP A 89 -11.86 2.85 4.82
C ASP A 89 -11.03 2.50 3.57
N PRO A 90 -10.32 1.35 3.53
CA PRO A 90 -9.52 0.96 2.38
C PRO A 90 -10.31 0.85 1.08
N ASN A 91 -11.60 0.47 1.14
CA ASN A 91 -12.43 0.35 -0.07
C ASN A 91 -12.68 1.73 -0.68
N ASP A 92 -12.95 2.74 0.15
CA ASP A 92 -13.21 4.10 -0.33
C ASP A 92 -11.93 4.74 -0.90
N ILE A 93 -10.79 4.58 -0.20
CA ILE A 93 -9.49 5.05 -0.69
C ILE A 93 -9.13 4.39 -2.02
N LEU A 94 -9.31 3.08 -2.16
CA LEU A 94 -9.07 2.39 -3.43
C LEU A 94 -10.06 2.82 -4.52
N PHE A 95 -11.33 3.02 -4.19
CA PHE A 95 -12.33 3.43 -5.17
C PHE A 95 -12.01 4.83 -5.72
N ARG A 96 -11.70 5.78 -4.83
CA ARG A 96 -11.44 7.18 -5.18
C ARG A 96 -10.09 7.41 -5.84
N PHE A 97 -9.05 6.71 -5.36
CA PHE A 97 -7.66 7.00 -5.71
C PHE A 97 -6.93 5.80 -6.35
N GLY A 98 -7.64 4.73 -6.72
CA GLY A 98 -7.08 3.52 -7.28
C GLY A 98 -6.37 3.71 -8.62
N ALA A 99 -6.75 4.72 -9.41
CA ALA A 99 -6.07 5.08 -10.66
C ALA A 99 -4.59 5.49 -10.45
N ASN A 100 -4.22 5.87 -9.23
CA ASN A 100 -2.86 6.23 -8.84
C ASN A 100 -2.09 5.06 -8.20
N LEU A 101 -2.72 3.88 -8.07
CA LEU A 101 -2.11 2.73 -7.42
C LEU A 101 -0.97 2.15 -8.26
N VAL A 102 0.19 2.01 -7.65
CA VAL A 102 1.39 1.39 -8.25
C VAL A 102 1.68 0.04 -7.58
N TYR A 103 1.48 -0.06 -6.26
CA TYR A 103 1.84 -1.27 -5.51
C TYR A 103 0.81 -1.58 -4.43
N PHE A 104 0.29 -2.81 -4.41
CA PHE A 104 -0.74 -3.21 -3.44
C PHE A 104 -0.24 -4.26 -2.45
N HIS A 105 -0.43 -4.00 -1.16
CA HIS A 105 -0.16 -4.96 -0.09
C HIS A 105 -1.45 -5.65 0.36
N VAL A 106 -1.40 -6.98 0.44
CA VAL A 106 -2.41 -7.76 1.16
C VAL A 106 -1.88 -8.13 2.54
N LYS A 107 -2.54 -7.57 3.54
CA LYS A 107 -2.20 -7.65 4.96
C LYS A 107 -3.50 -7.74 5.75
N GLY A 108 -3.63 -8.79 6.56
CA GLY A 108 -4.92 -9.09 7.20
C GLY A 108 -5.11 -8.50 8.59
N LEU A 109 -6.30 -7.98 8.87
CA LEU A 109 -6.66 -7.38 10.15
C LEU A 109 -8.08 -7.73 10.57
N THR A 110 -8.27 -8.11 11.82
CA THR A 110 -9.59 -8.25 12.44
C THR A 110 -9.61 -7.57 13.79
N ARG A 111 -10.36 -6.47 13.89
CA ARG A 111 -10.68 -5.84 15.18
C ARG A 111 -11.76 -6.65 15.89
N LEU A 112 -11.50 -7.04 17.13
CA LEU A 112 -12.39 -7.76 18.03
C LEU A 112 -12.75 -6.85 19.22
N ARG A 113 -13.64 -7.30 20.11
CA ARG A 113 -14.07 -6.49 21.27
C ARG A 113 -12.89 -6.06 22.15
N ASP A 114 -11.98 -6.99 22.44
CA ASP A 114 -10.93 -6.82 23.45
C ASP A 114 -9.52 -6.76 22.83
N GLY A 115 -9.42 -6.41 21.54
CA GLY A 115 -8.13 -6.30 20.84
C GLY A 115 -8.26 -6.55 19.35
N GLU A 116 -7.13 -6.85 18.71
CA GLU A 116 -7.07 -7.15 17.27
C GLU A 116 -6.20 -8.38 17.04
N ILE A 117 -6.52 -9.09 15.96
CA ILE A 117 -5.68 -10.17 15.43
C ILE A 117 -5.33 -9.88 13.97
N GLU A 118 -4.21 -10.45 13.53
CA GLU A 118 -3.64 -10.23 12.20
C GLU A 118 -3.55 -11.57 11.45
N PRO A 119 -4.69 -12.17 11.04
CA PRO A 119 -4.67 -13.45 10.35
C PRO A 119 -4.23 -13.29 8.88
N PRO A 120 -3.96 -14.39 8.16
CA PRO A 120 -3.65 -14.34 6.74
C PRO A 120 -4.84 -13.74 5.95
N PRO A 121 -4.60 -12.83 4.99
CA PRO A 121 -5.64 -12.28 4.14
C PRO A 121 -6.58 -13.35 3.57
N GLY A 122 -7.88 -13.05 3.63
CA GLY A 122 -8.96 -13.99 3.31
C GLY A 122 -9.47 -14.80 4.50
N PHE A 123 -8.79 -14.74 5.66
CA PHE A 123 -9.27 -15.27 6.95
C PHE A 123 -9.50 -14.15 7.98
N ASP A 124 -9.44 -12.89 7.54
CA ASP A 124 -9.69 -11.70 8.35
C ASP A 124 -11.11 -11.15 8.13
N ALA A 125 -11.37 -9.94 8.63
CA ALA A 125 -12.63 -9.22 8.45
C ALA A 125 -12.61 -8.26 7.26
N LEU A 126 -11.53 -8.22 6.46
CA LEU A 126 -11.40 -7.29 5.35
C LEU A 126 -12.14 -7.81 4.11
N ARG A 127 -12.72 -6.89 3.35
CA ARG A 127 -13.51 -7.18 2.14
C ARG A 127 -12.61 -7.31 0.91
N TRP A 128 -11.77 -8.35 0.90
CA TRP A 128 -10.85 -8.62 -0.22
C TRP A 128 -11.58 -8.78 -1.55
N ASP A 129 -12.74 -9.42 -1.58
CA ASP A 129 -13.59 -9.53 -2.76
C ASP A 129 -13.93 -8.16 -3.38
N VAL A 130 -14.26 -7.18 -2.54
CA VAL A 130 -14.57 -5.81 -2.97
C VAL A 130 -13.32 -5.10 -3.44
N MET A 131 -12.23 -5.14 -2.65
CA MET A 131 -10.98 -4.47 -3.01
C MET A 131 -10.43 -4.98 -4.35
N PHE A 132 -10.41 -6.30 -4.59
CA PHE A 132 -9.97 -6.85 -5.88
C PHE A 132 -10.93 -6.48 -7.03
N GLY A 133 -12.24 -6.37 -6.76
CA GLY A 133 -13.18 -5.84 -7.75
C GLY A 133 -12.85 -4.39 -8.15
N ILE A 134 -12.50 -3.54 -7.18
CA ILE A 134 -12.07 -2.16 -7.42
C ILE A 134 -10.75 -2.12 -8.19
N LEU A 135 -9.79 -3.00 -7.87
CA LEU A 135 -8.54 -3.10 -8.63
C LEU A 135 -8.81 -3.42 -10.11
N LEU A 136 -9.75 -4.33 -10.40
CA LEU A 136 -10.16 -4.64 -11.77
C LEU A 136 -10.82 -3.45 -12.46
N GLU A 137 -11.63 -2.66 -11.74
CA GLU A 137 -12.27 -1.45 -12.28
C GLU A 137 -11.25 -0.36 -12.66
N HIS A 138 -10.16 -0.25 -11.89
CA HIS A 138 -9.04 0.64 -12.19
C HIS A 138 -8.01 0.03 -13.15
N GLU A 139 -8.31 -1.13 -13.76
CA GLU A 139 -7.41 -1.84 -14.67
C GLU A 139 -6.02 -2.10 -14.07
N TYR A 140 -5.94 -2.28 -12.75
CA TYR A 140 -4.67 -2.48 -12.05
C TYR A 140 -4.03 -3.81 -12.42
N ASP A 141 -2.86 -3.76 -13.03
CA ASP A 141 -2.06 -4.90 -13.48
C ASP A 141 -0.73 -5.04 -12.72
N GLY A 142 -0.54 -4.24 -11.67
CA GLY A 142 0.66 -4.21 -10.85
C GLY A 142 0.76 -5.34 -9.83
N TYR A 143 1.80 -5.27 -8.99
CA TYR A 143 2.09 -6.31 -7.99
C TYR A 143 1.10 -6.29 -6.82
N VAL A 144 0.52 -7.45 -6.53
CA VAL A 144 -0.15 -7.74 -5.26
C VAL A 144 0.79 -8.55 -4.37
N SER A 145 1.27 -7.94 -3.30
CA SER A 145 2.30 -8.51 -2.42
C SER A 145 1.74 -8.88 -1.05
N VAL A 146 2.02 -10.09 -0.59
CA VAL A 146 1.68 -10.52 0.76
C VAL A 146 2.68 -9.93 1.75
N GLU A 147 2.19 -9.28 2.81
CA GLU A 147 3.02 -8.83 3.94
C GLU A 147 2.70 -9.68 5.19
N PRO A 148 3.47 -10.76 5.45
CA PRO A 148 3.28 -11.59 6.64
C PRO A 148 3.64 -10.78 7.87
N HIS A 149 2.65 -10.56 8.73
CA HIS A 149 2.80 -9.70 9.88
C HIS A 149 2.09 -10.27 11.11
N GLY A 150 2.41 -9.65 12.23
CA GLY A 150 1.80 -9.91 13.52
C GLY A 150 2.58 -10.80 14.48
N PRO A 151 2.43 -10.55 15.79
CA PRO A 151 3.28 -11.13 16.82
C PRO A 151 3.19 -12.65 16.87
N TYR A 152 1.99 -13.20 16.66
CA TYR A 152 1.77 -14.64 16.61
C TYR A 152 2.58 -15.30 15.47
N TRP A 153 2.42 -14.81 14.23
CA TRP A 153 3.05 -15.38 13.04
C TRP A 153 4.57 -15.20 13.01
N ALA A 154 5.07 -14.16 13.70
CA ALA A 154 6.50 -13.97 13.91
C ALA A 154 7.08 -14.91 14.98
N ALA A 155 6.30 -15.27 16.00
CA ALA A 155 6.76 -16.09 17.13
C ALA A 155 6.71 -17.60 16.87
N VAL A 156 5.77 -18.07 16.04
CA VAL A 156 5.66 -19.51 15.73
C VAL A 156 6.67 -19.96 14.67
N PRO A 157 7.32 -21.13 14.84
CA PRO A 157 8.18 -21.70 13.81
C PRO A 157 7.45 -21.82 12.47
N GLU A 158 8.10 -21.36 11.39
CA GLU A 158 7.52 -21.33 10.04
C GLU A 158 6.22 -20.50 9.89
N GLY A 159 5.86 -19.70 10.90
CA GLY A 159 4.61 -18.93 10.93
C GLY A 159 4.44 -17.99 9.74
N ARG A 160 5.47 -17.21 9.39
CA ARG A 160 5.43 -16.34 8.19
C ARG A 160 5.23 -17.13 6.89
N LYS A 161 5.81 -18.34 6.77
CA LYS A 161 5.60 -19.19 5.57
C LYS A 161 4.19 -19.77 5.55
N ALA A 162 3.66 -20.17 6.71
CA ALA A 162 2.27 -20.61 6.83
C ALA A 162 1.30 -19.48 6.45
N TYR A 163 1.54 -18.26 6.94
CA TYR A 163 0.77 -17.06 6.60
C TYR A 163 0.67 -16.88 5.08
N ILE A 164 1.82 -16.83 4.39
CA ILE A 164 1.85 -16.69 2.92
C ILE A 164 1.04 -17.81 2.24
N ARG A 165 1.23 -19.07 2.65
CA ARG A 165 0.51 -20.20 2.05
C ARG A 165 -1.00 -20.10 2.23
N HIS A 166 -1.46 -19.67 3.41
CA HIS A 166 -2.88 -19.47 3.68
C HIS A 166 -3.44 -18.30 2.87
N THR A 167 -2.72 -17.18 2.78
CA THR A 167 -3.09 -16.05 1.92
C THR A 167 -3.25 -16.45 0.46
N LEU A 168 -2.25 -17.12 -0.11
CA LEU A 168 -2.29 -17.55 -1.51
C LEU A 168 -3.43 -18.52 -1.78
N ARG A 169 -3.76 -19.39 -0.81
CA ARG A 169 -4.90 -20.30 -0.93
C ARG A 169 -6.24 -19.55 -0.92
N ALA A 170 -6.38 -18.52 -0.08
CA ALA A 170 -7.63 -17.80 0.09
C ALA A 170 -7.86 -16.76 -1.00
N LEU A 171 -6.84 -15.99 -1.36
CA LEU A 171 -6.95 -14.89 -2.32
C LEU A 171 -6.58 -15.28 -3.76
N GLY A 172 -5.89 -16.41 -3.96
CA GLY A 172 -5.51 -16.89 -5.28
C GLY A 172 -6.66 -16.91 -6.31
N PRO A 173 -7.89 -17.32 -5.96
CA PRO A 173 -9.03 -17.26 -6.88
C PRO A 173 -9.48 -15.86 -7.29
N LEU A 174 -9.14 -14.81 -6.51
CA LEU A 174 -9.45 -13.41 -6.83
C LEU A 174 -8.39 -12.77 -7.73
N MET A 175 -7.18 -13.34 -7.74
CA MET A 175 -6.08 -12.93 -8.60
C MET A 175 -6.28 -13.57 -9.97
N VAL A 176 -7.16 -12.98 -10.79
CA VAL A 176 -7.42 -13.47 -12.15
C VAL A 176 -6.15 -13.21 -12.99
N PRO A 177 -5.59 -14.23 -13.66
CA PRO A 177 -4.57 -13.98 -14.67
C PRO A 177 -5.23 -13.21 -15.82
N GLY A 178 -4.66 -12.04 -16.16
CA GLY A 178 -4.87 -11.43 -17.47
C GLY A 178 -4.35 -12.32 -18.59
#